data_AF-E1K0K7-F1
#
_entry.id   AF-E1K0K7-F1
#
_cell.length_a   1.000
_cell.length_b   1.000
_cell.length_c   1.000
_cell.angle_alpha   90.00
_cell.angle_beta   90.00
_cell.angle_gamma   90.00
#
_symmetry.space_group_name_H-M   'P 1'
#
loop_
_entity.id
_entity.type
_entity.pdbx_description
1 polymer ?
#
loop_
_entity_poly.entity_id
_entity_poly.type
_entity_poly.pdbx_seq_one_letter_code
_entity_poly.pdbx_strand_id
1 'polypeptide(L)'
;MAQRRMALSAGMAALVGAIVLATLLCAPSRALAVKRAGAFWSGLSREQKTDLILGIFDGFNLNENILGITLKNEYTICTDIMESIMRQSDAFFAGMPAGRIVTALDAFYTDRKNRNIPVSWGLWVVVRQNRKDPTVGDFLRELRALYP
;
A
#
# COMPACT_ATOMS: atom_id res chain seq x y z
N MET A 1 -58.11 -5.89 11.53
CA MET A 1 -57.28 -5.09 10.59
C MET A 1 -56.03 -4.45 11.22
N ALA A 2 -55.88 -4.39 12.56
CA ALA A 2 -54.71 -3.76 13.21
C ALA A 2 -53.40 -4.59 13.13
N GLN A 3 -53.46 -5.92 13.25
CA GLN A 3 -52.26 -6.78 13.25
C GLN A 3 -51.47 -6.77 11.93
N ARG A 4 -52.13 -6.56 10.78
CA ARG A 4 -51.43 -6.47 9.48
C ARG A 4 -50.56 -5.21 9.36
N ARG A 5 -50.91 -4.11 10.03
CA ARG A 5 -50.13 -2.84 9.95
C ARG A 5 -48.84 -2.90 10.77
N MET A 6 -48.83 -3.57 11.93
CA MET A 6 -47.61 -3.73 12.75
C MET A 6 -46.57 -4.67 12.13
N ALA A 7 -47.00 -5.71 11.40
CA ALA A 7 -46.08 -6.63 10.73
C ALA A 7 -45.30 -5.95 9.58
N LEU A 8 -45.95 -5.03 8.85
CA LEU A 8 -45.32 -4.27 7.77
C LEU A 8 -44.26 -3.26 8.30
N SER A 9 -44.51 -2.61 9.45
CA SER A 9 -43.53 -1.69 10.05
C SER A 9 -42.30 -2.39 10.61
N ALA A 10 -42.48 -3.60 11.17
CA ALA A 10 -41.38 -4.40 11.70
C ALA A 10 -40.48 -4.97 10.59
N GLY A 11 -41.06 -5.46 9.49
CA GLY A 11 -40.31 -5.96 8.34
C GLY A 11 -39.50 -4.88 7.63
N MET A 12 -40.04 -3.67 7.55
CA MET A 12 -39.36 -2.53 6.92
C MET A 12 -38.22 -1.98 7.78
N ALA A 13 -38.37 -1.98 9.12
CA ALA A 13 -37.28 -1.63 10.05
C ALA A 13 -36.13 -2.66 10.00
N ALA A 14 -36.46 -3.96 9.89
CA ALA A 14 -35.45 -5.01 9.75
C ALA A 14 -34.70 -4.91 8.41
N LEU A 15 -35.39 -4.58 7.32
CA LEU A 15 -34.78 -4.38 6.00
C LEU A 15 -33.84 -3.17 5.99
N VAL A 16 -34.25 -2.04 6.58
CA VAL A 16 -33.40 -0.85 6.71
C VAL A 16 -32.18 -1.13 7.59
N GLY A 17 -32.36 -1.87 8.69
CA GLY A 17 -31.24 -2.31 9.53
C GLY A 17 -30.24 -3.19 8.77
N ALA A 18 -30.73 -4.12 7.95
CA ALA A 18 -29.89 -4.99 7.13
C ALA A 18 -29.13 -4.21 6.03
N ILE A 19 -29.77 -3.23 5.38
CA ILE A 19 -29.14 -2.38 4.36
C ILE A 19 -28.07 -1.49 4.99
N VAL A 20 -28.33 -0.88 6.15
CA VAL A 20 -27.33 -0.06 6.86
C VAL A 20 -26.14 -0.91 7.29
N LEU A 21 -26.37 -2.11 7.82
CA LEU A 21 -25.30 -3.03 8.21
C LEU A 21 -24.47 -3.52 7.01
N ALA A 22 -25.12 -3.79 5.87
CA ALA A 22 -24.46 -4.14 4.63
C ALA A 22 -23.60 -2.98 4.08
N THR A 23 -24.06 -1.73 4.19
CA THR A 23 -23.25 -0.57 3.79
C THR A 23 -22.05 -0.29 4.70
N LEU A 24 -22.16 -0.61 6.00
CA LEU A 24 -21.04 -0.52 6.95
C LEU A 24 -19.97 -1.58 6.72
N LEU A 25 -20.38 -2.80 6.34
CA LEU A 25 -19.46 -3.90 6.00
C LEU A 25 -18.80 -3.74 4.63
N CYS A 26 -19.36 -2.89 3.75
CA CYS A 26 -18.82 -2.57 2.44
C CYS A 26 -18.02 -1.26 2.40
N ALA A 27 -17.50 -0.80 3.54
CA ALA A 27 -16.56 0.32 3.55
C ALA A 27 -15.31 -0.04 2.73
N PRO A 28 -14.98 0.72 1.67
CA PRO A 28 -13.88 0.36 0.80
C PRO A 28 -12.55 0.46 1.57
N SER A 29 -11.66 -0.53 1.37
CA SER A 29 -10.32 -0.62 1.95
C SER A 29 -9.38 0.56 1.62
N ARG A 30 -9.85 1.57 0.88
CA ARG A 30 -9.13 2.80 0.53
C ARG A 30 -8.70 3.61 1.75
N ALA A 31 -9.46 3.55 2.85
CA ALA A 31 -9.16 4.33 4.05
C ALA A 31 -7.82 3.94 4.72
N LEU A 32 -7.36 2.69 4.61
CA LEU A 32 -6.10 2.26 5.22
C LEU A 32 -4.86 2.73 4.44
N ALA A 33 -4.94 2.76 3.11
CA ALA A 33 -3.87 3.26 2.25
C ALA A 33 -3.69 4.79 2.40
N VAL A 34 -4.79 5.52 2.56
CA VAL A 34 -4.77 6.97 2.86
C VAL A 34 -4.12 7.25 4.22
N LYS A 35 -4.27 6.36 5.22
CA LYS A 35 -3.68 6.52 6.56
C LYS A 35 -2.15 6.55 6.58
N ARG A 36 -1.47 5.97 5.58
CA ARG A 36 0.01 5.99 5.48
C ARG A 36 0.49 6.71 4.22
N ALA A 37 -0.17 7.80 3.84
CA ALA A 37 0.24 8.65 2.73
C ALA A 37 1.26 9.72 3.12
N GLY A 38 1.67 10.58 2.18
CA GLY A 38 2.63 11.66 2.39
C GLY A 38 2.29 12.61 3.54
N ALA A 39 1.00 12.85 3.82
CA ALA A 39 0.59 13.62 5.00
C ALA A 39 1.01 12.93 6.32
N PHE A 40 0.81 11.61 6.42
CA PHE A 40 1.31 10.82 7.54
C PHE A 40 2.84 10.87 7.62
N TRP A 41 3.53 10.67 6.49
CA TRP A 41 5.00 10.76 6.43
C TRP A 41 5.53 12.09 6.97
N SER A 42 4.90 13.21 6.60
CA SER A 42 5.34 14.54 7.01
C SER A 42 5.26 14.79 8.52
N GLY A 43 4.41 14.06 9.24
CA GLY A 43 4.26 14.18 10.68
C GLY A 43 5.22 13.30 11.49
N LEU A 44 6.01 12.44 10.85
CA LEU A 44 6.94 11.53 11.52
C LEU A 44 8.28 12.22 11.82
N SER A 45 8.88 11.85 12.97
CA SER A 45 10.29 12.15 13.25
C SER A 45 11.21 11.40 12.29
N ARG A 46 12.48 11.79 12.23
CA ARG A 46 13.46 11.13 11.35
C ARG A 46 13.70 9.68 11.75
N GLU A 47 13.69 9.39 13.03
CA GLU A 47 13.81 8.05 13.61
C GLU A 47 12.62 7.21 13.19
N GLN A 48 11.39 7.71 13.37
CA GLN A 48 10.16 7.03 12.97
C GLN A 48 10.09 6.74 11.46
N LYS A 49 10.58 7.67 10.63
CA LYS A 49 10.71 7.45 9.17
C LYS A 49 11.69 6.33 8.87
N THR A 50 12.83 6.30 9.57
CA THR A 50 13.85 5.28 9.38
C THR A 50 13.33 3.90 9.80
N ASP A 51 12.70 3.80 10.96
CA ASP A 51 12.08 2.57 11.45
C ASP A 51 10.98 2.06 10.50
N LEU A 52 10.18 2.97 9.94
CA LEU A 52 9.17 2.60 8.95
C LEU A 52 9.79 2.01 7.68
N ILE A 53 10.89 2.58 7.18
CA ILE A 53 11.59 2.04 6.00
C ILE A 53 12.22 0.68 6.30
N LEU A 54 12.83 0.52 7.47
CA LEU A 54 13.36 -0.78 7.90
C LEU A 54 12.23 -1.83 8.00
N GLY A 55 11.09 -1.48 8.60
CA GLY A 55 9.94 -2.38 8.67
C GLY A 55 9.35 -2.73 7.30
N ILE A 56 9.43 -1.82 6.31
CA ILE A 56 9.04 -2.13 4.92
C ILE A 56 10.03 -3.12 4.29
N PHE A 57 11.33 -2.95 4.51
CA PHE A 57 12.35 -3.90 4.05
C PHE A 57 12.21 -5.27 4.71
N ASP A 58 11.97 -5.31 6.02
CA ASP A 58 11.65 -6.56 6.71
C ASP A 58 10.39 -7.20 6.14
N GLY A 59 9.38 -6.40 5.79
CA GLY A 59 8.18 -6.86 5.12
C GLY A 59 8.44 -7.48 3.74
N PHE A 60 9.35 -6.91 2.95
CA PHE A 60 9.77 -7.51 1.66
C PHE A 60 10.50 -8.82 1.89
N ASN A 61 11.48 -8.86 2.80
CA ASN A 61 12.23 -10.07 3.14
C ASN A 61 11.30 -11.18 3.68
N LEU A 62 10.32 -10.83 4.51
CA LEU A 62 9.32 -11.78 5.01
C LEU A 62 8.43 -12.30 3.89
N ASN A 63 7.99 -11.44 2.97
CA ASN A 63 7.19 -11.86 1.82
C ASN A 63 7.98 -12.79 0.90
N GLU A 64 9.26 -12.51 0.65
CA GLU A 64 10.14 -13.39 -0.12
C GLU A 64 10.31 -14.76 0.55
N ASN A 65 10.47 -14.79 1.88
CA ASN A 65 10.53 -16.05 2.63
C ASN A 65 9.22 -16.83 2.57
N ILE A 66 8.07 -16.17 2.69
CA ILE A 66 6.76 -16.82 2.62
C ILE A 66 6.48 -17.36 1.21
N LEU A 67 6.75 -16.56 0.17
CA LEU A 67 6.67 -17.04 -1.21
C LEU A 67 7.60 -18.23 -1.42
N GLY A 68 8.82 -18.18 -0.88
CA GLY A 68 9.76 -19.30 -0.89
C GLY A 68 9.20 -20.57 -0.24
N ILE A 69 8.51 -20.46 0.89
CA ILE A 69 7.89 -21.59 1.62
C ILE A 69 6.65 -22.12 0.88
N THR A 70 5.71 -21.24 0.52
CA THR A 70 4.44 -21.61 -0.12
C THR A 70 4.68 -22.18 -1.51
N LEU A 71 5.55 -21.56 -2.32
CA LEU A 71 5.81 -22.02 -3.68
C LEU A 71 6.69 -23.28 -3.70
N LYS A 72 7.62 -23.50 -2.75
CA LYS A 72 8.33 -24.80 -2.63
C LYS A 72 7.40 -25.96 -2.32
N ASN A 73 6.36 -25.72 -1.53
CA ASN A 73 5.49 -26.79 -1.02
C ASN A 73 4.31 -27.10 -1.96
N GLU A 74 3.84 -26.14 -2.76
CA GLU A 74 2.64 -26.30 -3.60
C GLU A 74 2.90 -26.30 -5.11
N TYR A 75 4.01 -25.76 -5.60
CA TYR A 75 4.28 -25.68 -7.05
C TYR A 75 5.71 -26.08 -7.40
N THR A 76 5.90 -26.83 -8.48
CA THR A 76 7.19 -26.96 -9.19
C THR A 76 7.52 -25.67 -9.95
N ILE A 77 7.51 -24.53 -9.25
CA ILE A 77 8.05 -23.29 -9.79
C ILE A 77 9.56 -23.43 -9.78
N CYS A 78 10.16 -23.35 -10.97
CA CYS A 78 11.60 -23.34 -11.16
C CYS A 78 12.19 -22.27 -10.25
N THR A 79 13.14 -22.68 -9.42
CA THR A 79 13.82 -21.87 -8.40
C THR A 79 14.34 -20.54 -8.97
N ASP A 80 14.62 -20.54 -10.28
CA ASP A 80 15.03 -19.40 -11.11
C ASP A 80 14.04 -18.22 -11.15
N ILE A 81 12.73 -18.46 -11.10
CA ILE A 81 11.72 -17.39 -11.12
C ILE A 81 11.73 -16.65 -9.78
N MET A 82 11.84 -17.40 -8.68
CA MET A 82 11.95 -16.82 -7.35
C MET A 82 13.25 -16.02 -7.21
N GLU A 83 14.37 -16.60 -7.64
CA GLU A 83 15.67 -15.93 -7.63
C GLU A 83 15.68 -14.68 -8.52
N SER A 84 14.95 -14.69 -9.65
CA SER A 84 14.77 -13.52 -10.50
C SER A 84 14.00 -12.39 -9.81
N ILE A 85 12.95 -12.70 -9.04
CA ILE A 85 12.19 -11.67 -8.31
C ILE A 85 13.04 -11.07 -7.18
N MET A 86 13.73 -11.92 -6.42
CA MET A 86 14.60 -11.49 -5.32
C MET A 86 15.79 -10.65 -5.81
N ARG A 87 16.49 -11.11 -6.87
CA ARG A 87 17.58 -10.33 -7.48
C ARG A 87 17.10 -9.00 -8.04
N GLN A 88 15.87 -8.94 -8.55
CA GLN A 88 15.31 -7.68 -9.03
C GLN A 88 15.03 -6.72 -7.87
N SER A 89 14.45 -7.19 -6.76
CA SER A 89 14.25 -6.38 -5.55
C SER A 89 15.57 -5.81 -5.02
N ASP A 90 16.57 -6.66 -4.75
CA ASP A 90 17.89 -6.23 -4.27
C ASP A 90 18.59 -5.27 -5.25
N ALA A 91 18.50 -5.56 -6.54
CA ALA A 91 19.04 -4.68 -7.56
C ALA A 91 18.32 -3.32 -7.54
N PHE A 92 17.00 -3.27 -7.38
CA PHE A 92 16.27 -2.00 -7.36
C PHE A 92 16.71 -1.12 -6.18
N PHE A 93 16.89 -1.68 -4.99
CA PHE A 93 17.30 -0.94 -3.79
C PHE A 93 18.81 -0.73 -3.66
N ALA A 94 19.63 -1.29 -4.56
CA ALA A 94 21.08 -1.14 -4.55
C ALA A 94 21.52 0.34 -4.51
N GLY A 95 22.36 0.69 -3.54
CA GLY A 95 22.86 2.06 -3.34
C GLY A 95 21.88 3.01 -2.63
N MET A 96 20.78 2.49 -2.10
CA MET A 96 19.78 3.23 -1.34
C MET A 96 19.65 2.73 0.11
N PRO A 97 20.61 3.06 1.00
CA PRO A 97 20.43 2.79 2.42
C PRO A 97 19.21 3.54 2.96
N ALA A 98 18.63 3.08 4.07
CA ALA A 98 17.40 3.63 4.65
C ALA A 98 17.45 5.16 4.80
N GLY A 99 18.56 5.72 5.29
CA GLY A 99 18.71 7.18 5.42
C GLY A 99 18.65 7.96 4.09
N ARG A 100 19.12 7.37 2.98
CA ARG A 100 19.02 7.96 1.63
C ARG A 100 17.59 7.88 1.11
N ILE A 101 16.88 6.80 1.41
CA ILE A 101 15.46 6.64 1.09
C ILE A 101 14.62 7.67 1.85
N VAL A 102 14.85 7.83 3.16
CA VAL A 102 14.17 8.85 3.98
C VAL A 102 14.36 10.23 3.37
N THR A 103 15.60 10.59 3.02
CA THR A 103 15.92 11.88 2.39
C THR A 103 15.21 12.04 1.04
N ALA A 104 15.19 11.00 0.22
CA ALA A 104 14.53 11.03 -1.08
C ALA A 104 13.00 11.14 -0.95
N LEU A 105 12.40 10.47 0.03
CA LEU A 105 10.97 10.55 0.33
C LEU A 105 10.58 11.92 0.89
N ASP A 106 11.43 12.52 1.74
CA ASP A 106 11.24 13.89 2.20
C ASP A 106 11.18 14.86 1.01
N ALA A 107 12.13 14.74 0.07
CA ALA A 107 12.12 15.53 -1.16
C ALA A 107 10.87 15.24 -2.01
N PHE A 108 10.50 13.98 -2.17
CA PHE A 108 9.32 13.56 -2.95
C PHE A 108 8.01 14.15 -2.40
N TYR A 109 7.83 14.14 -1.07
CA TYR A 109 6.61 14.62 -0.43
C TYR A 109 6.56 16.15 -0.21
N THR A 110 7.61 16.88 -0.59
CA THR A 110 7.54 18.36 -0.67
C THR A 110 6.50 18.83 -1.69
N ASP A 111 6.34 18.11 -2.81
CA ASP A 111 5.31 18.40 -3.81
C ASP A 111 3.93 18.03 -3.25
N ARG A 112 3.03 19.02 -3.22
CA ARG A 112 1.66 18.84 -2.73
C ARG A 112 0.91 17.76 -3.50
N LYS A 113 1.20 17.58 -4.80
CA LYS A 113 0.58 16.55 -5.65
C LYS A 113 0.94 15.13 -5.23
N ASN A 114 1.95 14.96 -4.38
CA ASN A 114 2.40 13.66 -3.92
C ASN A 114 1.86 13.31 -2.53
N ARG A 115 1.22 14.24 -1.81
CA ARG A 115 0.86 14.05 -0.39
C ARG A 115 -0.16 12.94 -0.13
N ASN A 116 -0.97 12.60 -1.12
CA ASN A 116 -1.98 11.56 -1.02
C ASN A 116 -1.45 10.18 -1.48
N ILE A 117 -0.25 10.13 -2.06
CA ILE A 117 0.38 8.88 -2.48
C ILE A 117 0.87 8.11 -1.24
N PRO A 118 0.46 6.84 -1.04
CA PRO A 118 0.95 5.97 0.02
C PRO A 118 2.48 5.88 0.06
N VAL A 119 3.06 5.79 1.27
CA VAL A 119 4.53 5.70 1.49
C VAL A 119 5.16 4.52 0.74
N SER A 120 4.47 3.38 0.66
CA SER A 120 4.94 2.23 -0.12
C SER A 120 5.08 2.55 -1.61
N TRP A 121 4.16 3.33 -2.19
CA TRP A 121 4.26 3.78 -3.58
C TRP A 121 5.29 4.89 -3.77
N GLY A 122 5.37 5.83 -2.82
CA GLY A 122 6.44 6.83 -2.81
C GLY A 122 7.83 6.20 -2.80
N LEU A 123 8.01 5.11 -2.04
CA LEU A 123 9.26 4.34 -2.00
C LEU A 123 9.64 3.82 -3.38
N TRP A 124 8.70 3.20 -4.09
CA TRP A 124 8.93 2.72 -5.45
C TRP A 124 9.30 3.85 -6.42
N VAL A 125 8.68 5.02 -6.29
CA VAL A 125 9.03 6.18 -7.12
C VAL A 125 10.47 6.62 -6.88
N VAL A 126 10.87 6.84 -5.62
CA VAL A 126 12.22 7.35 -5.32
C VAL A 126 13.32 6.36 -5.69
N VAL A 127 13.02 5.06 -5.59
CA VAL A 127 13.94 3.99 -5.99
C VAL A 127 14.11 3.95 -7.51
N ARG A 128 13.01 4.01 -8.27
CA ARG A 128 13.05 4.11 -9.73
C ARG A 128 13.77 5.36 -10.21
N GLN A 129 13.58 6.50 -9.52
CA GLN A 129 14.32 7.74 -9.80
C GLN A 129 15.83 7.56 -9.58
N ASN A 130 16.24 6.91 -8.48
CA ASN A 130 17.66 6.62 -8.22
C ASN A 130 18.29 5.73 -9.30
N ARG A 131 17.52 4.78 -9.85
CA ARG A 131 17.95 3.90 -10.96
C ARG A 131 17.86 4.56 -12.33
N LYS A 132 17.38 5.80 -12.42
CA LYS A 132 17.12 6.51 -13.68
C LYS A 132 16.20 5.72 -14.62
N ASP A 133 15.21 5.05 -14.05
CA ASP A 133 14.19 4.31 -14.81
C ASP A 133 13.43 5.28 -15.74
N PRO A 134 13.47 5.08 -17.08
CA PRO A 134 12.83 5.99 -18.03
C PRO A 134 11.31 6.03 -17.90
N THR A 135 10.69 5.01 -17.27
CA THR A 135 9.23 4.89 -17.13
C THR A 135 8.69 5.58 -15.88
N VAL A 136 9.57 6.08 -14.99
CA VAL A 136 9.15 6.63 -13.68
C VAL A 136 8.20 7.82 -13.80
N GLY A 137 8.30 8.60 -14.89
CA GLY A 137 7.42 9.74 -15.14
C GLY A 137 5.97 9.33 -15.43
N ASP A 138 5.77 8.28 -16.23
CA ASP A 138 4.44 7.74 -16.52
C ASP A 138 3.86 7.06 -15.29
N PHE A 139 4.67 6.27 -14.57
CA PHE A 139 4.28 5.65 -13.31
C PHE A 139 3.81 6.67 -12.27
N LEU A 140 4.54 7.78 -12.09
CA LEU A 140 4.12 8.85 -11.17
C LEU A 140 2.84 9.54 -11.63
N ARG A 141 2.62 9.67 -12.94
CA ARG A 141 1.39 10.24 -13.50
C ARG A 141 0.17 9.38 -13.16
N GLU A 142 0.30 8.06 -13.32
CA GLU A 142 -0.74 7.11 -12.95
C GLU A 142 -1.03 7.15 -11.45
N LEU A 143 0.01 7.17 -10.60
CA LEU A 143 -0.17 7.30 -9.15
C LEU A 143 -0.92 8.57 -8.76
N ARG A 144 -0.62 9.71 -9.38
CA ARG A 144 -1.33 10.97 -9.12
C ARG A 144 -2.79 10.94 -9.57
N ALA A 145 -3.12 10.15 -10.59
CA ALA A 145 -4.50 9.95 -11.00
C ALA A 145 -5.27 9.04 -10.02
N LEU A 146 -4.59 8.04 -9.46
CA LEU A 146 -5.16 7.12 -8.45
C LEU A 146 -5.27 7.75 -7.06
N TYR A 147 -4.37 8.68 -6.74
CA TYR A 147 -4.26 9.37 -5.46
C TYR A 147 -4.26 10.89 -5.68
N PRO A 148 -5.40 11.48 -6.11
CA PRO A 148 -5.53 12.91 -6.39
C PRO A 148 -5.34 13.75 -5.12
#